data_AF-A0A5S9MCE7-F1
#
_entry.id   AF-A0A5S9MCE7-F1
#
_cell.length_a   1.000
_cell.length_b   1.000
_cell.length_c   1.000
_cell.angle_alpha   90.00
_cell.angle_beta   90.00
_cell.angle_gamma   90.00
#
_symmetry.space_group_name_H-M   'P 1'
#
loop_
_entity.id
_entity.type
_entity.pdbx_description
1 polymer ?
#
loop_
_entity_poly.entity_id
_entity_poly.type
_entity_poly.pdbx_seq_one_letter_code
_entity_poly.pdbx_strand_id
1 'polypeptide(L)'
;MGESVQKGAAAPQIVNHPDRIVFPLKRTNPKGQDPLWGKITWEEAIQTIASKLKKQIRSETGAETVSYTFPTVGASGSFSWGPYLQRLMNLYGTPNYISHTNVCQWTRDEGSKKIHIWCWIASTRL
;
A
#
# COMPACT_ATOMS: atom_id res chain seq x y z
N MET A 1 -29.86 18.29 -0.78
CA MET A 1 -29.31 16.92 -0.76
C MET A 1 -28.04 16.94 -1.59
N GLY A 2 -26.90 16.77 -0.94
CA GLY A 2 -25.57 17.16 -1.44
C GLY A 2 -25.04 16.28 -2.57
N GLU A 3 -24.29 16.92 -3.46
CA GLU A 3 -23.78 16.36 -4.72
C GLU A 3 -22.80 15.20 -4.47
N SER A 4 -23.24 13.96 -4.72
CA SER A 4 -22.35 12.80 -4.78
C SER A 4 -21.84 12.60 -6.20
N VAL A 5 -20.52 12.56 -6.39
CA VAL A 5 -19.91 12.19 -7.69
C VAL A 5 -20.29 10.73 -8.03
N GLN A 6 -20.49 10.43 -9.32
CA GLN A 6 -20.97 9.12 -9.82
C GLN A 6 -20.26 7.90 -9.20
N LYS A 7 -18.93 7.98 -8.99
CA LYS A 7 -18.15 6.91 -8.37
C LYS A 7 -18.54 6.66 -6.90
N GLY A 8 -18.88 7.71 -6.16
CA GLY A 8 -19.38 7.59 -4.79
C GLY A 8 -20.76 6.94 -4.74
N ALA A 9 -21.64 7.30 -5.68
CA ALA A 9 -22.96 6.67 -5.82
C ALA A 9 -22.88 5.17 -6.19
N ALA A 10 -21.85 4.78 -6.95
CA ALA A 10 -21.61 3.39 -7.35
C ALA A 10 -20.93 2.52 -6.27
N ALA A 11 -20.53 3.08 -5.12
CA ALA A 11 -19.81 2.34 -4.08
C ALA A 11 -20.49 1.02 -3.61
N PRO A 12 -21.84 0.94 -3.45
CA PRO A 12 -22.51 -0.31 -3.10
C PRO A 12 -22.31 -1.44 -4.12
N GLN A 13 -22.11 -1.12 -5.40
CA GLN A 13 -21.88 -2.10 -6.46
C GLN A 13 -20.52 -2.79 -6.28
N ILE A 14 -19.52 -2.06 -5.78
CA ILE A 14 -18.18 -2.63 -5.48
C ILE A 14 -18.26 -3.56 -4.27
N VAL A 15 -19.00 -3.16 -3.23
CA VAL A 15 -19.15 -3.93 -1.99
C VAL A 15 -19.88 -5.25 -2.23
N ASN A 16 -20.89 -5.23 -3.11
CA ASN A 16 -21.76 -6.36 -3.43
C ASN A 16 -21.37 -7.08 -4.74
N HIS A 17 -20.20 -6.80 -5.30
CA HIS A 17 -19.77 -7.42 -6.56
C HIS A 17 -19.64 -8.96 -6.40
N PRO A 18 -20.17 -9.77 -7.33
CA PRO A 18 -20.13 -11.24 -7.22
C PRO A 18 -18.71 -11.80 -7.14
N ASP A 19 -17.76 -11.17 -7.84
CA ASP A 19 -16.35 -11.60 -7.84
C ASP A 19 -15.53 -11.05 -6.65
N ARG A 20 -16.17 -10.39 -5.68
CA ARG A 20 -15.45 -9.82 -4.54
C ARG A 20 -14.83 -10.92 -3.70
N ILE A 21 -13.52 -10.85 -3.52
CA ILE A 21 -12.77 -11.76 -2.66
C ILE A 21 -13.08 -11.41 -1.19
N VAL A 22 -13.75 -12.33 -0.50
CA VAL A 22 -14.13 -12.19 0.92
C VAL A 22 -13.48 -13.23 1.84
N PHE A 23 -12.63 -14.09 1.29
CA PHE A 23 -11.84 -15.08 2.03
C PHE A 23 -10.37 -15.05 1.57
N PRO A 24 -9.41 -15.37 2.43
CA PRO A 24 -8.02 -15.46 2.01
C PRO A 24 -7.83 -16.64 1.05
N LEU A 25 -6.98 -16.41 0.04
CA LEU A 25 -6.64 -17.38 -0.99
C LEU A 25 -5.13 -17.65 -0.95
N LYS A 26 -4.76 -18.90 -1.17
CA LYS A 26 -3.37 -19.35 -1.29
C LYS A 26 -3.14 -19.97 -2.65
N ARG A 27 -2.04 -19.57 -3.26
CA ARG A 27 -1.59 -20.11 -4.53
C ARG A 27 -1.15 -21.56 -4.36
N THR A 28 -1.66 -22.47 -5.18
CA THR A 28 -1.34 -23.89 -5.10
C THR A 28 -0.19 -24.28 -6.01
N ASN A 29 -0.01 -23.59 -7.14
CA ASN A 29 1.05 -23.92 -8.11
C ASN A 29 2.35 -23.12 -7.88
N PRO A 30 3.52 -23.64 -8.31
CA PRO A 30 4.81 -22.94 -8.27
C PRO A 30 4.87 -21.69 -9.15
N LYS A 31 5.72 -20.72 -8.82
CA LYS A 31 5.85 -19.45 -9.59
C LYS A 31 6.26 -19.75 -11.03
N GLY A 32 5.69 -19.02 -11.99
CA GLY A 32 5.90 -19.24 -13.44
C GLY A 32 4.87 -20.15 -14.11
N GLN A 33 3.97 -20.77 -13.35
CA GLN A 33 2.81 -21.51 -13.87
C GLN A 33 1.49 -20.81 -13.55
N ASP A 34 0.39 -21.26 -14.15
CA ASP A 34 -0.97 -20.79 -13.82
C ASP A 34 -1.20 -20.89 -12.30
N PRO A 35 -1.52 -19.80 -11.59
CA PRO A 35 -1.44 -19.75 -10.14
C PRO A 35 -2.26 -20.79 -9.40
N LEU A 36 -3.49 -21.09 -9.86
CA LEU A 36 -4.53 -21.85 -9.15
C LEU A 36 -4.69 -21.44 -7.66
N TRP A 37 -5.89 -21.03 -7.27
CA TRP A 37 -6.13 -20.44 -5.95
C TRP A 37 -7.04 -21.33 -5.10
N GLY A 38 -6.54 -21.75 -3.93
CA GLY A 38 -7.32 -22.45 -2.91
C GLY A 38 -7.73 -21.52 -1.78
N LYS A 39 -8.95 -21.70 -1.25
CA LYS A 39 -9.40 -21.00 -0.04
C LYS A 39 -8.68 -21.54 1.19
N ILE A 40 -8.33 -20.64 2.11
CA ILE A 40 -7.72 -20.95 3.41
C ILE A 40 -8.41 -20.17 4.52
N THR A 41 -8.07 -20.44 5.78
CA THR A 41 -8.54 -19.64 6.93
C THR A 41 -7.68 -18.40 7.13
N TRP A 42 -8.21 -17.42 7.88
CA TRP A 42 -7.43 -16.23 8.25
C TRP A 42 -6.24 -16.59 9.15
N GLU A 43 -6.42 -17.55 10.06
CA GLU A 43 -5.37 -18.06 10.93
C GLU A 43 -4.24 -18.68 10.10
N GLU A 44 -4.56 -19.53 9.12
CA GLU A 44 -3.57 -20.13 8.23
C GLU A 44 -2.85 -19.06 7.40
N ALA A 45 -3.58 -18.08 6.88
CA ALA A 45 -3.02 -17.01 6.05
C ALA A 45 -1.97 -16.21 6.83
N ILE A 46 -2.33 -15.75 8.03
CA ILE A 46 -1.47 -14.96 8.90
C ILE A 46 -0.26 -15.79 9.36
N GLN A 47 -0.48 -17.04 9.79
CA GLN A 47 0.60 -17.92 10.21
C GLN A 47 1.57 -18.23 9.08
N THR A 48 1.07 -18.46 7.86
CA THR A 48 1.90 -18.71 6.67
C THR A 48 2.80 -17.51 6.37
N ILE A 49 2.23 -16.30 6.34
CA ILE A 49 2.98 -15.06 6.07
C ILE A 49 4.01 -14.80 7.17
N ALA A 50 3.59 -14.85 8.44
CA ALA A 50 4.47 -14.59 9.58
C ALA A 50 5.61 -15.61 9.67
N SER A 51 5.33 -16.89 9.43
CA SER A 51 6.35 -17.95 9.42
C SER A 51 7.37 -17.72 8.31
N LYS A 52 6.91 -17.36 7.10
CA LYS A 52 7.81 -17.07 5.97
C LYS A 52 8.71 -15.85 6.24
N LEU A 53 8.13 -14.77 6.76
CA LEU A 53 8.91 -13.57 7.08
C LEU A 53 9.95 -13.86 8.18
N LYS A 54 9.55 -14.52 9.27
CA LYS A 54 10.45 -14.76 10.42
C LYS A 54 11.48 -15.86 10.20
N LYS A 55 11.06 -17.00 9.63
CA LYS A 55 11.87 -18.24 9.58
C LYS A 55 12.62 -18.46 8.28
N GLN A 56 12.19 -17.84 7.19
CA GLN A 56 12.84 -18.00 5.89
C GLN A 56 13.56 -16.71 5.51
N ILE A 57 12.80 -15.65 5.26
CA ILE A 57 13.36 -14.43 4.66
C ILE A 57 14.35 -13.75 5.61
N ARG A 58 13.94 -13.48 6.86
CA ARG A 58 14.82 -12.78 7.80
C ARG A 58 16.12 -13.53 8.10
N SER A 59 16.09 -14.87 8.13
CA SER A 59 17.27 -15.69 8.43
C SER A 59 18.14 -15.96 7.22
N GLU A 60 17.56 -16.12 6.03
CA GLU A 60 18.30 -16.52 4.82
C GLU A 60 18.81 -15.31 4.03
N THR A 61 18.01 -14.25 3.94
CA THR A 61 18.27 -13.13 3.03
C THR A 61 18.25 -11.77 3.70
N GLY A 62 17.90 -11.68 4.98
CA GLY A 62 17.83 -10.42 5.72
C GLY A 62 16.49 -9.69 5.57
N ALA A 63 16.18 -8.83 6.54
CA ALA A 63 14.90 -8.11 6.58
C ALA A 63 14.75 -7.13 5.41
N GLU A 64 15.86 -6.52 4.99
CA GLU A 64 16.01 -5.56 3.90
C GLU A 64 15.66 -6.12 2.51
N THR A 65 15.35 -7.41 2.38
CA THR A 65 14.88 -7.98 1.11
C THR A 65 13.36 -7.94 0.95
N VAL A 66 12.64 -7.61 2.03
CA VAL A 66 11.18 -7.44 1.98
C VAL A 66 10.84 -6.00 1.61
N SER A 67 10.05 -5.81 0.57
CA SER A 67 9.47 -4.51 0.23
C SER A 67 8.01 -4.42 0.65
N TYR A 68 7.64 -3.26 1.17
CA TYR A 68 6.26 -2.90 1.47
C TYR A 68 5.80 -1.80 0.51
N THR A 69 4.68 -2.01 -0.16
CA THR A 69 4.08 -1.03 -1.08
C THR A 69 2.85 -0.38 -0.44
N PHE A 70 2.71 0.93 -0.63
CA PHE A 70 1.60 1.70 -0.06
C PHE A 70 0.65 2.22 -1.16
N PRO A 71 -0.65 1.85 -1.12
CA PRO A 71 -1.65 2.34 -2.06
C PRO A 71 -2.25 3.68 -1.62
N THR A 72 -2.92 4.38 -2.54
CA THR A 72 -3.40 5.75 -2.33
C THR A 72 -4.37 5.84 -1.16
N VAL A 73 -4.11 6.73 -0.20
CA VAL A 73 -4.93 6.88 1.02
C VAL A 73 -6.43 7.09 0.75
N GLY A 74 -6.77 7.84 -0.30
CA GLY A 74 -8.16 8.16 -0.65
C GLY A 74 -8.91 7.08 -1.45
N ALA A 75 -8.20 6.08 -1.99
CA ALA A 75 -8.80 5.05 -2.85
C ALA A 75 -8.93 3.67 -2.19
N SER A 76 -8.06 3.35 -1.22
CA SER A 76 -7.95 2.00 -0.65
C SER A 76 -8.16 1.94 0.87
N GLY A 77 -8.69 3.02 1.47
CA GLY A 77 -8.90 3.10 2.92
C GLY A 77 -7.61 3.03 3.74
N SER A 78 -6.45 3.19 3.09
CA SER A 78 -5.11 3.03 3.70
C SER A 78 -4.84 3.97 4.84
N PHE A 79 -5.61 5.05 4.95
CA PHE A 79 -5.54 5.95 6.09
C PHE A 79 -5.76 5.22 7.43
N SER A 80 -6.67 4.25 7.45
CA SER A 80 -7.03 3.51 8.67
C SER A 80 -5.97 2.50 9.11
N TRP A 81 -5.34 1.79 8.18
CA TRP A 81 -4.41 0.70 8.49
C TRP A 81 -2.93 1.05 8.28
N GLY A 82 -2.65 2.15 7.58
CA GLY A 82 -1.31 2.50 7.12
C GLY A 82 -0.27 2.72 8.22
N PRO A 83 -0.59 3.44 9.32
CA PRO A 83 0.33 3.59 10.44
C PRO A 83 0.76 2.26 11.08
N TYR A 84 -0.13 1.27 11.12
CA TYR A 84 0.20 -0.07 11.64
C TYR A 84 1.18 -0.80 10.72
N LEU A 85 1.01 -0.67 9.40
CA LEU A 85 1.93 -1.24 8.42
C LEU A 85 3.32 -0.60 8.51
N GLN A 86 3.38 0.72 8.63
CA GLN A 86 4.64 1.45 8.83
C GLN A 86 5.36 0.98 10.11
N ARG A 87 4.62 0.81 11.21
CA ARG A 87 5.18 0.28 12.46
C ARG A 87 5.72 -1.13 12.29
N LEU A 88 4.97 -2.02 11.62
CA LEU A 88 5.42 -3.38 11.33
C LEU A 88 6.71 -3.39 10.53
N MET A 89 6.80 -2.57 9.48
CA MET A 89 7.99 -2.45 8.63
C MET A 89 9.22 -2.02 9.43
N ASN A 90 9.08 -0.98 10.26
CA ASN A 90 10.16 -0.49 11.12
C ASN A 90 10.63 -1.55 12.12
N LEU A 91 9.70 -2.29 12.73
CA LEU A 91 10.02 -3.36 13.68
C LEU A 91 10.60 -4.61 13.01
N TYR A 92 10.17 -4.90 11.78
CA TYR A 92 10.74 -5.98 10.97
C TYR A 92 12.17 -5.63 10.55
N GLY A 93 12.46 -4.35 10.32
CA GLY A 93 13.79 -3.81 10.05
C GLY A 93 14.10 -3.62 8.57
N THR A 94 13.08 -3.48 7.71
CA THR A 94 13.33 -3.19 6.28
C THR A 94 13.22 -1.70 5.97
N PRO A 95 14.16 -1.13 5.21
CA PRO A 95 14.06 0.24 4.72
C PRO A 95 13.21 0.36 3.44
N ASN A 96 12.78 -0.76 2.85
CA ASN A 96 12.17 -0.78 1.52
C ASN A 96 10.68 -0.42 1.52
N TYR A 97 10.41 0.83 1.84
CA TYR A 97 9.10 1.44 1.71
C TYR A 97 8.92 2.05 0.32
N ILE A 98 8.00 1.51 -0.47
CA ILE A 98 7.75 1.97 -1.84
C ILE A 98 6.36 2.59 -1.93
N SER A 99 6.34 3.87 -2.30
CA SER A 99 5.12 4.62 -2.57
C SER A 99 5.05 5.02 -4.04
N HIS A 100 3.84 4.93 -4.62
CA HIS A 100 3.54 5.40 -5.97
C HIS A 100 3.39 6.92 -6.07
N THR A 101 3.58 7.66 -4.97
CA THR A 101 3.47 9.14 -4.94
C THR A 101 4.40 9.83 -5.92
N ASN A 102 5.56 9.23 -6.24
CA ASN A 102 6.48 9.73 -7.25
C ASN A 102 5.83 9.86 -8.65
N VAL A 103 4.87 8.98 -8.99
CA VAL A 103 4.10 9.04 -10.23
C VAL A 103 2.86 9.93 -10.08
N CYS A 104 2.21 9.87 -8.93
CA CYS A 104 0.87 10.45 -8.76
C CYS A 104 0.87 11.95 -8.47
N GLN A 105 1.67 12.42 -7.51
CA GLN A 105 1.50 13.78 -6.98
C GLN A 105 2.79 14.49 -6.56
N TRP A 106 3.91 13.79 -6.48
CA TRP A 106 5.17 14.35 -5.98
C TRP A 106 5.57 15.64 -6.70
N THR A 107 5.48 15.67 -8.03
CA THR A 107 5.81 16.87 -8.83
C THR A 107 4.92 18.07 -8.49
N ARG A 108 3.63 17.85 -8.21
CA ARG A 108 2.69 18.91 -7.80
C ARG A 108 3.04 19.42 -6.40
N ASP A 109 3.22 18.50 -5.46
CA ASP A 109 3.35 18.82 -4.04
C ASP A 109 4.73 19.39 -3.71
N GLU A 110 5.81 18.91 -4.34
CA GLU A 110 7.19 19.35 -4.08
C GLU A 110 7.69 20.41 -5.08
N GLY A 111 7.17 20.42 -6.31
CA GLY A 111 7.55 21.42 -7.31
C GLY A 111 7.10 22.84 -6.93
N SER A 112 5.90 22.96 -6.34
CA SER A 112 5.33 24.24 -5.91
C SER A 112 6.07 24.86 -4.70
N LYS A 113 6.68 24.05 -3.83
CA LYS A 113 7.42 24.54 -2.65
C LYS A 113 8.66 25.36 -3.01
N LYS A 114 9.29 25.09 -4.16
CA LYS A 114 10.51 25.81 -4.60
C LYS A 114 10.23 27.17 -5.24
N ILE A 115 8.98 27.44 -5.65
CA ILE A 115 8.58 28.71 -6.26
C ILE A 115 8.38 29.81 -5.21
N HIS A 116 7.87 29.47 -4.01
CA HIS A 116 7.59 30.46 -2.97
C HIS A 116 8.85 31.09 -2.35
N ILE A 117 9.98 30.40 -2.33
CA ILE A 117 11.23 30.93 -1.76
C ILE A 117 11.86 32.02 -2.64
N TRP A 118 11.63 31.96 -3.96
CA TRP A 118 12.17 32.92 -4.92
C TRP A 118 11.42 34.26 -4.88
N CYS A 119 10.10 34.25 -4.69
CA CYS A 119 9.31 35.49 -4.52
C CYS A 119 9.66 36.23 -3.22
N TRP A 120 9.96 35.51 -2.13
CA TRP A 120 10.33 36.14 -0.86
C TRP A 120 11.71 36.82 -0.92
N ILE A 121 12.71 36.18 -1.55
CA ILE A 121 14.05 36.78 -1.74
C ILE A 121 13.99 38.03 -2.63
N ALA A 122 13.07 38.07 -3.61
CA ALA A 122 12.88 39.23 -4.47
C ALA A 122 12.17 40.41 -3.77
N SER A 123 11.33 40.17 -2.75
CA SER A 123 10.59 41.23 -2.06
C SER A 123 11.35 41.90 -0.91
N THR A 124 12.44 41.30 -0.41
CA THR A 124 13.26 41.88 0.68
C THR A 124 14.48 42.67 0.17
N ARG A 125 14.56 42.95 -1.14
CA ARG A 125 15.59 43.78 -1.78
C ARG A 125 15.05 45.12 -2.33
N LEU A 126 13.92 45.59 -1.80
CA LEU A 126 13.45 46.97 -1.91
C LEU A 126 13.35 47.54 -0.50
#